data_AF-A0A2G9RRY4-F1
#
_entry.id   AF-A0A2G9RRY4-F1
#
_cell.length_a   1.000
_cell.length_b   1.000
_cell.length_c   1.000
_cell.angle_alpha   90.00
_cell.angle_beta   90.00
_cell.angle_gamma   90.00
#
_symmetry.space_group_name_H-M   'P 1'
#
loop_
_entity.id
_entity.type
_entity.pdbx_description
1 polymer ?
#
loop_
_entity_poly.entity_id
_entity_poly.type
_entity_poly.pdbx_seq_one_letter_code
_entity_poly.pdbx_strand_id
1 'polypeptide(L)'
;IFNYTPDLPPAEVDKAIQKAFRVWSEVTPLQFIRLQNGTADMMIYFGGRGILNSYNLQQTWLFIHVFFNILYLWCHLEHGDFFPFDGPSGVLAHAFPPGDHIGGDIHFDDEETWTVNVSDFNLFSVAVHEIGHSLGLDHSGNPQALMFPFYTHFSSEVFTLPADDVLGIQEL
;
A
#
# COMPACT_ATOMS: atom_id res chain seq x y z
N ILE A 1 -5.06 -7.74 -5.25
CA ILE A 1 -5.85 -6.81 -4.41
C ILE A 1 -6.90 -7.63 -3.67
N PHE A 2 -6.74 -7.74 -2.36
CA PHE A 2 -7.56 -8.53 -1.46
C PHE A 2 -8.82 -7.78 -1.02
N ASN A 3 -8.67 -6.51 -0.67
CA ASN A 3 -9.75 -5.57 -0.36
C ASN A 3 -9.48 -4.20 -0.98
N TYR A 4 -10.44 -3.28 -0.86
CA TYR A 4 -10.40 -1.95 -1.46
C TYR A 4 -10.68 -0.88 -0.42
N THR A 5 -9.98 0.26 -0.51
CA THR A 5 -10.32 1.47 0.25
C THR A 5 -11.72 1.97 -0.10
N PRO A 6 -12.50 2.49 0.88
CA PRO A 6 -13.80 3.10 0.60
C PRO A 6 -13.69 4.48 -0.08
N ASP A 7 -12.49 5.09 -0.11
CA ASP A 7 -12.29 6.45 -0.61
C ASP A 7 -12.36 6.56 -2.14
N LEU A 8 -12.13 5.44 -2.83
CA LEU A 8 -12.09 5.37 -4.28
C LEU A 8 -12.99 4.24 -4.80
N PRO A 9 -13.66 4.43 -5.96
CA PRO A 9 -14.30 3.31 -6.65
C PRO A 9 -13.28 2.20 -6.95
N PRO A 10 -13.65 0.90 -6.80
CA PRO A 10 -12.72 -0.21 -7.06
C PRO A 10 -12.05 -0.16 -8.44
N ALA A 11 -12.74 0.38 -9.45
CA ALA A 11 -12.20 0.56 -10.79
C ALA A 11 -11.04 1.58 -10.86
N GLU A 12 -11.08 2.63 -10.04
CA GLU A 12 -9.98 3.62 -9.96
C GLU A 12 -8.80 3.04 -9.20
N VAL A 13 -9.03 2.28 -8.12
CA VAL A 13 -7.99 1.53 -7.42
C VAL A 13 -7.31 0.55 -8.38
N ASP A 14 -8.08 -0.28 -9.08
CA ASP A 14 -7.57 -1.24 -10.06
C ASP A 14 -6.73 -0.57 -11.13
N LYS A 15 -7.19 0.57 -11.65
CA LYS A 15 -6.47 1.36 -12.67
C LYS A 15 -5.17 1.94 -12.12
N ALA A 16 -5.17 2.49 -10.91
CA ALA A 16 -3.98 3.04 -10.27
C ALA A 16 -2.92 1.95 -10.03
N ILE A 17 -3.32 0.82 -9.46
CA ILE A 17 -2.44 -0.32 -9.19
C ILE A 17 -1.92 -0.94 -10.50
N GLN A 18 -2.77 -1.17 -11.50
CA GLN A 18 -2.34 -1.70 -12.80
C GLN A 18 -1.32 -0.78 -13.47
N LYS A 19 -1.53 0.53 -13.37
CA LYS A 19 -0.59 1.52 -13.90
C LYS A 19 0.75 1.49 -13.16
N ALA A 20 0.73 1.33 -11.84
CA ALA A 20 1.95 1.22 -11.03
C ALA A 20 2.78 -0.02 -11.43
N PHE A 21 2.16 -1.19 -11.58
CA PHE A 21 2.85 -2.38 -12.11
C PHE A 21 3.40 -2.16 -13.52
N ARG A 22 2.65 -1.44 -14.36
CA ARG A 22 3.05 -1.17 -15.74
C ARG A 22 4.37 -0.40 -15.80
N VAL A 23 4.58 0.59 -14.93
CA VAL A 23 5.83 1.37 -14.83
C VAL A 23 7.03 0.43 -14.73
N TRP A 24 7.00 -0.52 -13.80
CA TRP A 24 8.10 -1.45 -13.58
C TRP A 24 8.25 -2.45 -14.73
N SER A 25 7.15 -2.94 -15.31
CA SER A 25 7.22 -3.87 -16.46
C SER A 25 7.74 -3.21 -17.75
N GLU A 26 7.69 -1.89 -17.87
CA GLU A 26 8.22 -1.19 -19.05
C GLU A 26 9.75 -1.08 -19.04
N VAL A 27 10.39 -1.23 -17.88
CA VAL A 27 11.85 -1.09 -17.70
C VAL A 27 12.54 -2.39 -17.24
N THR A 28 11.77 -3.46 -17.06
CA THR A 28 12.25 -4.80 -16.67
C THR A 28 11.67 -5.87 -17.60
N PRO A 29 12.23 -7.09 -17.65
CA PRO A 29 11.60 -8.20 -18.37
C PRO A 29 10.41 -8.83 -17.61
N LEU A 30 10.04 -8.30 -16.44
CA LEU A 30 9.01 -8.87 -15.58
C LEU A 30 7.61 -8.72 -16.21
N GLN A 31 6.76 -9.69 -15.90
CA GLN A 31 5.35 -9.70 -16.30
C GLN A 31 4.49 -9.84 -15.07
N PHE A 32 3.52 -8.94 -14.91
CA PHE A 32 2.57 -8.97 -13.80
C PHE A 32 1.23 -9.50 -14.29
N ILE A 33 0.74 -10.55 -13.64
CA ILE A 33 -0.54 -11.18 -13.96
C ILE A 33 -1.43 -11.11 -12.72
N ARG A 34 -2.59 -10.48 -12.87
CA ARG A 34 -3.59 -10.46 -11.80
C ARG A 34 -4.27 -11.83 -11.70
N LEU A 35 -4.13 -12.48 -10.55
CA LEU A 35 -4.92 -13.66 -10.23
C LEU A 35 -6.33 -13.26 -9.77
N GLN A 36 -7.33 -14.04 -10.18
CA GLN A 36 -8.72 -13.86 -9.73
C GLN A 36 -9.04 -14.64 -8.46
N ASN A 37 -8.27 -15.70 -8.18
CA ASN A 37 -8.44 -16.55 -7.01
C ASN A 37 -7.11 -17.21 -6.62
N GLY A 38 -6.97 -17.55 -5.34
CA GLY A 38 -5.75 -18.12 -4.76
C GLY A 38 -4.81 -17.07 -4.17
N THR A 39 -3.63 -17.54 -3.76
CA THR A 39 -2.55 -16.72 -3.21
C THR A 39 -1.62 -16.31 -4.36
N ALA A 40 -1.32 -15.01 -4.48
CA ALA A 40 -0.37 -14.47 -5.43
C ALA A 40 0.99 -14.23 -4.75
N ASP A 41 2.04 -14.03 -5.55
CA ASP A 41 3.38 -13.65 -5.04
C ASP A 41 3.39 -12.24 -4.42
N MET A 42 2.43 -11.39 -4.80
CA MET A 42 2.23 -10.06 -4.21
C MET A 42 0.75 -9.87 -3.93
N MET A 43 0.39 -9.88 -2.66
CA MET A 43 -0.95 -9.56 -2.22
C MET A 43 -1.01 -8.08 -1.82
N ILE A 44 -2.12 -7.43 -2.15
CA ILE A 44 -2.31 -5.98 -1.91
C ILE A 44 -3.50 -5.80 -0.99
N TYR A 45 -3.29 -5.09 0.12
CA TYR A 45 -4.26 -4.92 1.18
C TYR A 45 -4.35 -3.45 1.62
N PHE A 46 -5.54 -3.04 2.06
CA PHE A 46 -5.79 -1.76 2.73
C PHE A 46 -6.14 -2.07 4.20
N GLY A 47 -5.34 -1.63 5.16
CA GLY A 47 -5.52 -1.89 6.60
C GLY A 47 -5.61 -0.58 7.37
N GLY A 48 -6.35 -0.49 8.48
CA GLY A 48 -6.55 0.78 9.19
C GLY A 48 -8.02 1.02 9.56
N ARG A 49 -8.87 1.24 8.53
CA ARG A 49 -10.31 1.48 8.73
C ARG A 49 -11.11 0.20 8.87
N GLY A 50 -11.11 -0.36 10.07
CA GLY A 50 -12.20 -1.21 10.58
C GLY A 50 -12.58 -2.46 9.77
N ILE A 51 -11.80 -3.53 9.95
CA ILE A 51 -12.31 -4.92 9.82
C ILE A 51 -13.24 -5.25 11.01
N LEU A 52 -14.21 -4.38 11.32
CA LEU A 52 -15.23 -4.61 12.35
C LEU A 52 -16.67 -4.36 11.86
N ASN A 53 -16.89 -4.08 10.56
CA ASN A 53 -18.25 -4.19 10.01
C ASN A 53 -18.74 -5.65 9.91
N SER A 54 -17.88 -6.64 10.22
CA SER A 54 -18.22 -8.08 10.18
C SER A 54 -18.35 -8.73 11.57
N TYR A 55 -17.99 -8.05 12.65
CA TYR A 55 -18.24 -8.56 14.00
C TYR A 55 -19.48 -7.87 14.57
N ASN A 56 -20.58 -8.60 14.58
CA ASN A 56 -21.81 -8.23 15.26
C ASN A 56 -21.50 -8.04 16.77
N LEU A 57 -21.25 -6.81 17.20
CA LEU A 57 -20.95 -6.42 18.59
C LEU A 57 -22.18 -6.53 19.52
N GLN A 58 -23.03 -7.55 19.33
CA GLN A 58 -24.10 -7.89 20.27
C GLN A 58 -23.65 -8.85 21.39
N GLN A 59 -22.36 -9.16 21.52
CA GLN A 59 -21.85 -9.91 22.67
C GLN A 59 -20.59 -9.28 23.25
N THR A 60 -20.72 -8.16 23.96
CA THR A 60 -19.99 -7.92 25.22
C THR A 60 -20.66 -6.79 26.00
N TRP A 61 -20.80 -7.03 27.30
CA TRP A 61 -21.62 -6.26 28.24
C TRP A 61 -21.07 -4.87 28.56
N LEU A 62 -21.98 -4.04 29.09
CA LEU A 62 -21.91 -2.61 29.40
C LEU A 62 -20.84 -2.17 30.44
N PHE A 63 -19.61 -2.66 30.35
CA PHE A 63 -18.53 -2.26 31.26
C PHE A 63 -17.30 -1.74 30.50
N ILE A 64 -17.10 -0.43 30.69
CA ILE A 64 -15.89 0.39 30.52
C ILE A 64 -15.67 1.03 29.14
N HIS A 65 -16.24 2.24 28.97
CA HIS A 65 -15.89 3.20 27.90
C HIS A 65 -14.39 3.61 27.87
N VAL A 66 -13.63 3.34 28.93
CA VAL A 66 -12.18 3.67 29.02
C VAL A 66 -11.29 2.56 28.45
N PHE A 67 -11.71 1.28 28.48
CA PHE A 67 -10.97 0.18 27.84
C PHE A 67 -11.26 0.10 26.35
N PHE A 68 -12.42 0.60 25.90
CA PHE A 68 -12.76 0.63 24.48
C PHE A 68 -11.78 1.52 23.71
N ASN A 69 -11.45 2.74 24.17
CA ASN A 69 -10.51 3.62 23.45
C ASN A 69 -9.08 3.05 23.36
N ILE A 70 -8.61 2.33 24.39
CA ILE A 70 -7.25 1.76 24.41
C ILE A 70 -7.17 0.50 23.53
N LEU A 71 -8.22 -0.32 23.52
CA LEU A 71 -8.32 -1.50 22.64
C LEU A 71 -8.64 -1.11 21.18
N TYR A 72 -9.40 -0.04 20.97
CA TYR A 72 -9.76 0.51 19.66
C TYR A 72 -8.57 1.13 18.93
N LEU A 73 -7.70 1.83 19.67
CA LEU A 73 -6.43 2.34 19.14
C LEU A 73 -5.44 1.21 18.78
N TRP A 74 -5.50 0.08 19.48
CA TRP A 74 -4.66 -1.10 19.21
C TRP A 74 -5.17 -1.96 18.03
N CYS A 75 -6.49 -2.05 17.82
CA CYS A 75 -7.10 -2.97 16.84
C CYS A 75 -7.29 -2.37 15.44
N HIS A 76 -7.27 -1.04 15.27
CA HIS A 76 -7.43 -0.40 13.95
C HIS A 76 -6.16 -0.46 13.11
N LEU A 77 -5.00 -0.33 13.76
CA LEU A 77 -3.70 -0.19 13.08
C LEU A 77 -3.01 -1.55 12.84
N GLU A 78 -3.29 -2.54 13.69
CA GLU A 78 -2.78 -3.90 13.55
C GLU A 78 -3.57 -4.66 12.47
N HIS A 79 -2.86 -5.12 11.44
CA HIS A 79 -3.47 -5.83 10.30
C HIS A 79 -2.83 -7.19 10.03
N GLY A 80 -2.22 -7.80 11.06
CA GLY A 80 -1.84 -9.22 11.08
C GLY A 80 -0.40 -9.54 10.68
N ASP A 81 0.46 -8.54 10.49
CA ASP A 81 1.87 -8.69 10.06
C ASP A 81 2.91 -8.19 11.08
N PHE A 82 2.47 -7.74 12.26
CA PHE A 82 3.28 -7.12 13.33
C PHE A 82 3.88 -5.72 13.01
N PHE A 83 3.49 -5.09 11.90
CA PHE A 83 3.87 -3.73 11.54
C PHE A 83 2.62 -2.84 11.50
N PRO A 84 2.09 -2.42 12.67
CA PRO A 84 0.89 -1.60 12.69
C PRO A 84 1.15 -0.23 12.05
N PHE A 85 0.16 0.31 11.35
CA PHE A 85 0.18 1.70 10.88
C PHE A 85 0.10 2.69 12.05
N ASP A 86 0.22 3.99 11.79
CA ASP A 86 0.22 5.05 12.80
C ASP A 86 -1.02 5.97 12.77
N GLY A 87 -1.96 5.73 11.83
CA GLY A 87 -3.18 6.52 11.65
C GLY A 87 -2.97 7.62 10.61
N PRO A 88 -3.79 8.68 10.59
CA PRO A 88 -3.70 9.69 9.53
C PRO A 88 -2.35 10.41 9.50
N SER A 89 -1.76 10.52 8.31
CA SER A 89 -0.39 10.95 8.04
C SER A 89 0.68 10.03 8.66
N GLY A 90 1.93 10.17 8.21
CA GLY A 90 3.03 9.36 8.71
C GLY A 90 3.33 8.22 7.75
N VAL A 91 3.11 6.98 8.17
CA VAL A 91 3.34 5.79 7.33
C VAL A 91 2.15 5.59 6.40
N LEU A 92 2.32 5.97 5.13
CA LEU A 92 1.24 5.87 4.14
C LEU A 92 0.98 4.42 3.71
N ALA A 93 2.04 3.62 3.66
CA ALA A 93 2.04 2.25 3.21
C ALA A 93 3.36 1.58 3.63
N HIS A 94 3.41 0.26 3.50
CA HIS A 94 4.67 -0.49 3.50
C HIS A 94 4.57 -1.70 2.58
N ALA A 95 5.73 -2.24 2.23
CA ALA A 95 5.86 -3.46 1.47
C ALA A 95 7.01 -4.32 1.99
N PHE A 96 6.90 -5.62 1.71
CA PHE A 96 7.91 -6.60 2.09
C PHE A 96 8.75 -6.97 0.87
N PRO A 97 10.07 -7.14 1.00
CA PRO A 97 10.93 -7.58 -0.09
C PRO A 97 10.51 -8.97 -0.61
N PRO A 98 10.95 -9.37 -1.82
CA PRO A 98 10.67 -10.69 -2.37
C PRO A 98 11.03 -11.81 -1.39
N GLY A 99 10.13 -12.78 -1.20
CA GLY A 99 10.36 -13.89 -0.29
C GLY A 99 9.12 -14.77 -0.10
N ASP A 100 9.24 -15.76 0.79
CA ASP A 100 8.13 -16.64 1.13
C ASP A 100 7.10 -15.94 2.06
N HIS A 101 5.89 -16.50 2.13
CA HIS A 101 4.80 -16.04 2.99
C HIS A 101 4.29 -14.64 2.64
N ILE A 102 4.68 -13.61 3.39
CA ILE A 102 4.28 -12.21 3.17
C ILE A 102 5.28 -11.46 2.30
N GLY A 103 6.39 -12.10 1.89
CA GLY A 103 7.35 -11.48 0.99
C GLY A 103 6.69 -11.06 -0.32
N GLY A 104 6.89 -9.80 -0.72
CA GLY A 104 6.23 -9.19 -1.87
C GLY A 104 4.90 -8.51 -1.56
N ASP A 105 4.28 -8.74 -0.39
CA ASP A 105 3.00 -8.12 -0.04
C ASP A 105 3.13 -6.61 0.17
N ILE A 106 2.05 -5.88 -0.14
CA ILE A 106 1.95 -4.42 -0.05
C ILE A 106 0.71 -4.05 0.76
N HIS A 107 0.90 -3.29 1.82
CA HIS A 107 -0.16 -2.80 2.69
C HIS A 107 -0.25 -1.27 2.58
N PHE A 108 -1.45 -0.76 2.36
CA PHE A 108 -1.77 0.66 2.37
C PHE A 108 -2.51 1.02 3.66
N ASP A 109 -2.15 2.13 4.28
CA ASP A 109 -2.90 2.63 5.45
C ASP A 109 -4.24 3.22 4.97
N ASP A 110 -5.31 2.53 5.29
CA ASP A 110 -6.68 2.94 4.97
C ASP A 110 -7.19 4.03 5.92
N GLU A 111 -6.46 4.41 6.98
CA GLU A 111 -6.73 5.65 7.73
C GLU A 111 -6.34 6.90 6.94
N GLU A 112 -5.53 6.78 5.88
CA GLU A 112 -5.24 7.86 4.95
C GLU A 112 -6.40 8.17 4.01
N THR A 113 -6.43 9.39 3.45
CA THR A 113 -7.41 9.75 2.40
C THR A 113 -6.81 9.49 1.03
N TRP A 114 -7.18 8.36 0.42
CA TRP A 114 -6.63 7.97 -0.88
C TRP A 114 -7.29 8.71 -2.03
N THR A 115 -6.45 9.27 -2.91
CA THR A 115 -6.93 9.96 -4.12
C THR A 115 -6.22 9.45 -5.38
N VAL A 116 -6.77 9.79 -6.54
CA VAL A 116 -6.12 9.58 -7.85
C VAL A 116 -5.77 10.90 -8.56
N ASN A 117 -5.92 12.01 -7.85
CA ASN A 117 -5.67 13.36 -8.36
C ASN A 117 -4.55 14.04 -7.54
N VAL A 118 -4.44 15.36 -7.60
CA VAL A 118 -3.36 16.13 -6.95
C VAL A 118 -3.62 16.47 -5.47
N SER A 119 -4.78 16.10 -4.90
CA SER A 119 -5.09 16.34 -3.49
C SER A 119 -4.65 15.17 -2.61
N ASP A 120 -4.18 15.48 -1.41
CA ASP A 120 -3.78 14.51 -0.38
C ASP A 120 -2.78 13.45 -0.89
N PHE A 121 -2.99 12.17 -0.59
CA PHE A 121 -2.10 11.08 -0.97
C PHE A 121 -2.59 10.37 -2.23
N ASN A 122 -1.83 10.55 -3.30
CA ASN A 122 -2.11 9.90 -4.58
C ASN A 122 -1.74 8.40 -4.52
N LEU A 123 -2.74 7.53 -4.63
CA LEU A 123 -2.57 6.06 -4.55
C LEU A 123 -1.59 5.52 -5.59
N PHE A 124 -1.56 6.07 -6.81
CA PHE A 124 -0.60 5.63 -7.81
C PHE A 124 0.84 5.95 -7.40
N SER A 125 1.08 7.14 -6.83
CA SER A 125 2.43 7.55 -6.39
C SER A 125 2.96 6.66 -5.26
N VAL A 126 2.12 6.34 -4.28
CA VAL A 126 2.53 5.43 -3.18
C VAL A 126 2.65 4.00 -3.70
N ALA A 127 1.70 3.52 -4.49
CA ALA A 127 1.74 2.14 -5.00
C ALA A 127 2.97 1.85 -5.86
N VAL A 128 3.39 2.79 -6.73
CA VAL A 128 4.57 2.56 -7.56
C VAL A 128 5.86 2.52 -6.73
N HIS A 129 5.92 3.28 -5.63
CA HIS A 129 7.00 3.21 -4.64
C HIS A 129 7.02 1.84 -3.92
N GLU A 130 5.89 1.42 -3.34
CA GLU A 130 5.82 0.16 -2.60
C GLU A 130 6.09 -1.07 -3.47
N ILE A 131 5.66 -1.06 -4.74
CA ILE A 131 6.01 -2.14 -5.68
C ILE A 131 7.54 -2.22 -5.87
N GLY A 132 8.26 -1.09 -5.82
CA GLY A 132 9.72 -1.10 -5.84
C GLY A 132 10.31 -1.92 -4.69
N HIS A 133 9.81 -1.73 -3.47
CA HIS A 133 10.16 -2.56 -2.32
C HIS A 133 9.78 -4.04 -2.52
N SER A 134 8.57 -4.33 -3.00
CA SER A 134 8.14 -5.71 -3.32
C SER A 134 8.99 -6.38 -4.40
N LEU A 135 9.69 -5.61 -5.23
CA LEU A 135 10.64 -6.10 -6.23
C LEU A 135 12.08 -6.21 -5.70
N GLY A 136 12.35 -5.70 -4.50
CA GLY A 136 13.64 -5.81 -3.82
C GLY A 136 14.48 -4.53 -3.81
N LEU A 137 13.91 -3.39 -4.20
CA LEU A 137 14.59 -2.10 -4.07
C LEU A 137 14.54 -1.59 -2.64
N ASP A 138 15.66 -1.04 -2.18
CA ASP A 138 15.72 -0.24 -0.96
C ASP A 138 15.45 1.23 -1.25
N HIS A 139 15.24 2.02 -0.19
CA HIS A 139 15.14 3.46 -0.31
C HIS A 139 16.38 4.09 -0.95
N SER A 140 16.16 5.06 -1.84
CA SER A 140 17.20 5.90 -2.41
C SER A 140 17.51 7.12 -1.51
N GLY A 141 18.78 7.51 -1.47
CA GLY A 141 19.20 8.77 -0.87
C GLY A 141 18.98 9.99 -1.77
N ASN A 142 18.53 9.80 -3.02
CA ASN A 142 18.29 10.87 -3.97
C ASN A 142 16.86 11.44 -3.80
N PRO A 143 16.68 12.73 -3.45
CA PRO A 143 15.35 13.33 -3.27
C PRO A 143 14.49 13.42 -4.53
N GLN A 144 15.05 13.12 -5.70
CA GLN A 144 14.34 13.07 -6.98
C GLN A 144 13.99 11.65 -7.43
N ALA A 145 14.43 10.62 -6.69
CA ALA A 145 14.08 9.24 -6.97
C ALA A 145 12.66 8.94 -6.50
N LEU A 146 12.02 7.99 -7.17
CA LEU A 146 10.74 7.46 -6.73
C LEU A 146 10.90 6.75 -5.38
N MET A 147 11.97 5.97 -5.21
CA MET A 147 12.29 5.25 -3.98
C MET A 147 12.82 6.15 -2.85
N PHE A 148 12.68 7.48 -2.95
CA PHE A 148 12.97 8.37 -1.83
C PHE A 148 11.93 8.18 -0.70
N PRO A 149 12.33 8.03 0.58
CA PRO A 149 11.43 7.62 1.66
C PRO A 149 10.33 8.62 2.04
N PHE A 150 10.42 9.87 1.56
CA PHE A 150 9.41 10.88 1.84
C PHE A 150 8.51 11.07 0.63
N TYR A 151 7.20 11.12 0.89
CA TYR A 151 6.19 11.27 -0.15
C TYR A 151 6.48 12.45 -1.08
N THR A 152 6.60 12.14 -2.36
CA THR A 152 6.65 13.11 -3.45
C THR A 152 5.51 12.82 -4.41
N HIS A 153 4.73 13.85 -4.74
CA HIS A 153 3.61 13.67 -5.65
C HIS A 153 4.12 13.52 -7.08
N PHE A 154 3.81 12.38 -7.70
CA PHE A 154 4.05 12.15 -9.11
C PHE A 154 2.74 12.18 -9.89
N SER A 155 2.69 13.03 -10.93
CA SER A 155 1.51 13.09 -11.79
C SER A 155 1.31 11.76 -12.50
N SER A 156 0.11 11.20 -12.37
CA SER A 156 -0.21 9.97 -13.08
C SER A 156 -0.32 10.23 -14.59
N GLU A 157 -0.74 11.41 -15.07
CA GLU A 157 -1.03 11.64 -16.49
C GLU A 157 0.18 11.42 -17.42
N VAL A 158 1.37 11.80 -16.97
CA VAL A 158 2.65 11.58 -17.67
C VAL A 158 3.70 11.22 -16.62
N PHE A 159 3.76 9.95 -16.24
CA PHE A 159 4.77 9.43 -15.32
C PHE A 159 5.95 8.86 -16.12
N THR A 160 7.17 9.19 -15.71
CA THR A 160 8.39 8.56 -16.20
C THR A 160 9.23 8.22 -14.99
N LEU A 161 9.65 6.96 -14.91
CA LEU A 161 10.46 6.49 -13.79
C LEU A 161 11.81 7.22 -13.80
N PRO A 162 12.26 7.81 -12.66
CA PRO A 162 13.55 8.47 -12.60
C PRO A 162 14.71 7.50 -12.87
N ALA A 163 15.82 8.04 -13.41
CA ALA A 163 16.94 7.21 -13.84
C ALA A 163 17.59 6.42 -12.70
N ASP A 164 17.57 6.96 -11.47
CA ASP A 164 18.06 6.30 -10.26
C ASP A 164 17.32 4.97 -10.03
N ASP A 165 15.99 5.00 -10.10
CA ASP A 165 15.14 3.83 -9.89
C ASP A 165 15.22 2.84 -11.05
N VAL A 166 15.36 3.32 -12.29
CA VAL A 166 15.59 2.47 -13.48
C VAL A 166 16.89 1.69 -13.36
N LEU A 167 17.97 2.35 -12.95
CA LEU A 167 19.27 1.69 -12.76
C LEU A 167 19.20 0.71 -11.60
N GLY A 168 18.60 1.12 -10.47
CA GLY A 168 18.42 0.26 -9.30
C GLY A 168 17.73 -1.06 -9.64
N ILE A 169 16.61 -1.01 -10.38
CA ILE A 169 15.87 -2.24 -10.70
C ILE A 169 16.54 -3.13 -11.75
N GLN A 170 17.36 -2.54 -12.64
CA GLN A 170 18.09 -3.29 -13.66
C GLN A 170 19.36 -3.96 -13.15
N GLU A 171 19.80 -3.61 -11.94
CA GLU A 171 20.96 -4.19 -11.27
C GLU A 171 20.62 -5.36 -10.33
N LEU A 172 19.33 -5.66 -10.12
CA LEU A 172 18.84 -6.84 -9.39
C LEU A 172 18.86 -8.11 -10.26
#